data_AF-G1UYS4-F1
#
_entry.id   AF-G1UYS4-F1
#
_cell.length_a   1.000
_cell.length_b   1.000
_cell.length_c   1.000
_cell.angle_alpha   90.00
_cell.angle_beta   90.00
_cell.angle_gamma   90.00
#
_symmetry.space_group_name_H-M   'P 1'
#
loop_
_entity.id
_entity.type
_entity.pdbx_description
1 polymer ?
#
loop_
_entity_poly.entity_id
_entity_poly.type
_entity_poly.pdbx_seq_one_letter_code
_entity_poly.pdbx_strand_id
1 'polypeptide(L)'
;MNGLEWEIVKEITGVPNIKWWHRNIAKHGFRINGYINHYPDLIIMTKSGRQILVEAKGHFLKNEDSRLKLELGRAWEKAAGSQYRYYMVFDDGQPPLEGALTLNSFIEILKEL
;
A
#
# COMPACT_ATOMS: atom_id res chain seq x y z
N MET A 1 5.72 -7.52 -11.19
CA MET A 1 5.39 -6.11 -11.13
C MET A 1 4.41 -5.89 -12.25
N ASN A 2 3.15 -5.68 -11.92
CA ASN A 2 2.10 -5.34 -12.89
C ASN A 2 2.19 -3.85 -13.28
N GLY A 3 1.27 -3.37 -14.12
CA GLY A 3 1.26 -1.97 -14.60
C GLY A 3 1.12 -0.95 -13.47
N LEU A 4 0.16 -1.16 -12.54
CA LEU A 4 -0.08 -0.25 -11.44
C LEU A 4 1.06 -0.24 -10.41
N GLU A 5 1.66 -1.40 -10.10
CA GLU A 5 2.87 -1.47 -9.26
C GLU A 5 3.99 -0.61 -9.86
N TRP A 6 4.17 -0.65 -11.19
CA TRP A 6 5.14 0.17 -11.92
C TRP A 6 4.85 1.66 -11.84
N GLU A 7 3.58 2.06 -12.00
CA GLU A 7 3.15 3.45 -11.89
C GLU A 7 3.37 4.00 -10.49
N ILE A 8 3.01 3.24 -9.45
CA ILE A 8 3.30 3.59 -8.05
C ILE A 8 4.80 3.80 -7.87
N VAL A 9 5.64 2.85 -8.27
CA VAL A 9 7.10 2.95 -8.12
C VAL A 9 7.67 4.17 -8.85
N LYS A 10 7.18 4.45 -10.06
CA LYS A 10 7.59 5.61 -10.86
C LYS A 10 7.28 6.92 -10.13
N GLU A 11 6.05 7.06 -9.63
CA GLU A 11 5.61 8.28 -8.92
C GLU A 11 6.37 8.46 -7.59
N ILE A 12 6.47 7.42 -6.75
CA ILE A 12 7.15 7.54 -5.45
C ILE A 12 8.64 7.84 -5.57
N THR A 13 9.29 7.45 -6.68
CA THR A 13 10.71 7.75 -6.93
C THR A 13 10.95 9.26 -7.07
N GLY A 14 9.93 10.02 -7.50
CA GLY A 14 9.98 11.48 -7.57
C GLY A 14 9.68 12.19 -6.25
N VAL A 15 9.26 11.47 -5.19
CA VAL A 15 8.83 12.07 -3.94
C VAL A 15 10.04 12.27 -2.99
N PRO A 16 10.43 13.51 -2.65
CA PRO A 16 11.70 13.78 -1.98
C PRO A 16 11.84 13.23 -0.56
N ASN A 17 10.73 12.97 0.14
CA ASN A 17 10.73 12.45 1.51
C ASN A 17 10.86 10.92 1.57
N ILE A 18 10.91 10.21 0.44
CA ILE A 18 11.14 8.77 0.40
C ILE A 18 12.63 8.49 0.59
N LYS A 19 12.95 7.53 1.47
CA LYS A 19 14.32 7.08 1.74
C LYS A 19 14.68 5.87 0.88
N TRP A 20 13.78 4.89 0.83
CA TRP A 20 13.90 3.71 -0.01
C TRP A 20 12.52 3.06 -0.19
N TRP A 21 12.43 2.21 -1.20
CA TRP A 21 11.30 1.30 -1.39
C TRP A 21 11.82 -0.09 -1.73
N HIS A 22 11.00 -1.10 -1.48
CA HIS A 22 11.30 -2.49 -1.82
C HIS A 22 10.04 -3.18 -2.35
N ARG A 23 10.20 -3.98 -3.40
CA ARG A 23 9.14 -4.88 -3.85
C ARG A 23 9.08 -6.09 -2.94
N ASN A 24 7.91 -6.37 -2.39
CA ASN A 24 7.71 -7.50 -1.50
C ASN A 24 7.23 -8.72 -2.29
N ILE A 25 7.98 -9.82 -2.22
CA ILE A 25 7.68 -11.02 -2.99
C ILE A 25 6.64 -11.85 -2.24
N ALA A 26 5.47 -12.03 -2.82
CA ALA A 26 4.41 -12.86 -2.23
C ALA A 26 4.93 -14.26 -1.84
N LYS A 27 4.50 -14.75 -0.67
CA LYS A 27 4.90 -16.04 -0.05
C LYS A 27 6.37 -16.16 0.38
N HIS A 28 7.24 -15.19 0.07
CA HIS A 28 8.66 -15.23 0.45
C HIS A 28 9.11 -14.02 1.24
N GLY A 29 8.44 -12.89 1.10
CA GLY A 29 8.75 -11.65 1.79
C GLY A 29 7.94 -11.44 3.07
N PHE A 30 7.81 -10.18 3.45
CA PHE A 30 7.06 -9.77 4.63
C PHE A 30 5.57 -10.11 4.49
N ARG A 31 4.96 -10.56 5.59
CA ARG A 31 3.52 -10.84 5.65
C ARG A 31 2.87 -10.15 6.83
N ILE A 32 1.69 -9.59 6.57
CA ILE A 32 0.71 -9.21 7.58
C ILE A 32 -0.09 -10.47 7.91
N ASN A 33 -0.09 -10.91 9.17
CA ASN A 33 -0.83 -12.10 9.59
C ASN A 33 -2.09 -11.76 10.39
N GLY A 34 -3.10 -12.62 10.28
CA GLY A 34 -4.37 -12.54 10.99
C GLY A 34 -5.27 -13.74 10.62
N TYR A 35 -6.54 -13.48 10.33
CA TYR A 35 -7.47 -14.49 9.79
C TYR A 35 -7.13 -14.93 8.36
N ILE A 36 -6.26 -14.19 7.66
CA ILE A 36 -5.56 -14.58 6.43
C ILE A 36 -4.07 -14.22 6.54
N ASN A 37 -3.25 -14.73 5.63
CA ASN A 37 -1.89 -14.23 5.39
C ASN A 37 -1.89 -13.31 4.17
N HIS A 38 -1.56 -12.04 4.38
CA HIS A 38 -1.51 -11.04 3.34
C HIS A 38 -0.08 -10.55 3.12
N TYR A 39 0.36 -10.53 1.86
CA TYR A 39 1.66 -10.03 1.43
C TYR A 39 1.42 -8.76 0.61
N PRO A 40 1.58 -7.55 1.19
CA PRO A 40 1.46 -6.31 0.43
C PRO A 40 2.49 -6.26 -0.69
N ASP A 41 2.21 -5.62 -1.82
CA ASP A 41 3.11 -5.58 -2.98
C ASP A 41 4.41 -4.77 -2.77
N LEU A 42 4.34 -3.66 -2.03
CA LEU A 42 5.48 -2.76 -1.81
C LEU A 42 5.65 -2.40 -0.33
N ILE A 43 6.91 -2.15 0.04
CA ILE A 43 7.32 -1.61 1.34
C ILE A 43 8.07 -0.31 1.08
N ILE A 44 7.65 0.77 1.71
CA ILE A 44 8.23 2.10 1.54
C ILE A 44 8.70 2.61 2.90
N MET A 45 9.86 3.27 2.92
CA MET A 45 10.40 3.95 4.09
C MET A 45 10.54 5.44 3.79
N THR A 46 9.96 6.28 4.62
CA THR A 46 10.19 7.73 4.57
C THR A 46 11.50 8.10 5.27
N LYS A 47 12.03 9.29 4.98
CA LYS A 47 13.18 9.86 5.68
C LYS A 47 12.87 10.15 7.15
N SER A 48 11.60 10.37 7.49
CA SER A 48 11.09 10.54 8.86
C SER A 48 11.02 9.23 9.67
N GLY A 49 11.22 8.07 9.02
CA GLY A 49 11.24 6.74 9.67
C GLY A 49 9.92 5.98 9.60
N ARG A 50 8.91 6.49 8.88
CA ARG A 50 7.62 5.80 8.71
C ARG A 50 7.76 4.67 7.70
N GLN A 51 7.29 3.49 8.10
CA GLN A 51 7.15 2.30 7.26
C GLN A 51 5.75 2.24 6.68
N ILE A 52 5.65 2.13 5.37
CA ILE A 52 4.39 2.17 4.65
C ILE A 52 4.26 0.90 3.80
N LEU A 53 3.21 0.12 4.04
CA LEU A 53 2.89 -1.05 3.23
C LEU A 53 1.81 -0.71 2.23
N VAL A 54 2.03 -1.11 0.97
CA VAL A 54 1.15 -0.77 -0.14
C VAL A 54 0.73 -2.05 -0.87
N GLU A 55 -0.58 -2.20 -1.05
CA GLU A 55 -1.19 -3.22 -1.90
C GLU A 55 -1.77 -2.54 -3.14
N ALA A 56 -1.31 -2.92 -4.33
CA ALA A 56 -1.78 -2.39 -5.60
C ALA A 56 -2.96 -3.21 -6.14
N LYS A 57 -4.08 -2.55 -6.46
CA LYS A 57 -5.29 -3.20 -6.98
C LYS A 57 -5.71 -2.61 -8.31
N GLY A 58 -5.77 -3.46 -9.34
CA GLY A 58 -6.33 -3.07 -10.63
C GLY A 58 -7.86 -2.95 -10.61
N HIS A 59 -8.39 -2.19 -11.56
CA HIS A 59 -9.80 -1.85 -11.77
C HIS A 59 -10.83 -2.95 -11.45
N PHE A 60 -10.56 -4.20 -11.84
CA PHE A 60 -11.54 -5.32 -11.76
C PHE A 60 -11.52 -6.09 -10.43
N LEU A 61 -10.66 -5.73 -9.47
CA LEU A 61 -10.40 -6.56 -8.28
C LEU A 61 -11.06 -6.04 -6.99
N LYS A 62 -12.32 -5.60 -7.09
CA LYS A 62 -13.14 -5.21 -5.93
C LYS A 62 -13.97 -6.39 -5.43
N ASN A 63 -13.32 -7.38 -4.84
CA ASN A 63 -13.97 -8.57 -4.31
C ASN A 63 -13.80 -8.69 -2.78
N GLU A 64 -14.36 -9.74 -2.21
CA GLU A 64 -14.27 -10.04 -0.78
C GLU A 64 -12.81 -10.19 -0.30
N ASP A 65 -11.94 -10.83 -1.10
CA ASP A 65 -10.51 -10.96 -0.78
C ASP A 65 -9.82 -9.59 -0.61
N SER A 66 -10.12 -8.62 -1.49
CA SER A 66 -9.61 -7.26 -1.34
C SER A 66 -10.14 -6.57 -0.07
N ARG A 67 -11.42 -6.78 0.28
CA ARG A 67 -11.97 -6.24 1.53
C ARG A 67 -11.27 -6.81 2.77
N LEU A 68 -11.09 -8.13 2.80
CA LEU A 68 -10.40 -8.84 3.89
C LEU A 68 -8.94 -8.38 4.04
N LYS A 69 -8.21 -8.22 2.94
CA LYS A 69 -6.83 -7.69 2.99
C LYS A 69 -6.77 -6.25 3.51
N LEU A 70 -7.70 -5.40 3.06
CA LEU A 70 -7.79 -4.01 3.52
C LEU A 70 -8.07 -3.93 5.01
N GLU A 71 -9.07 -4.67 5.49
CA GLU A 71 -9.44 -4.71 6.91
C GLU A 71 -8.27 -5.22 7.76
N LEU A 72 -7.60 -6.29 7.34
CA LEU A 72 -6.43 -6.81 8.05
C LEU A 72 -5.27 -5.80 8.10
N GLY A 73 -4.97 -5.14 6.98
CA GLY A 73 -3.93 -4.11 6.92
C GLY A 73 -4.21 -2.92 7.82
N ARG A 74 -5.48 -2.49 7.90
CA ARG A 74 -5.93 -1.43 8.82
C ARG A 74 -5.89 -1.85 10.29
N ALA A 75 -6.23 -3.11 10.59
CA ALA A 75 -6.11 -3.63 11.95
C ALA A 75 -4.65 -3.57 12.44
N TRP A 76 -3.70 -3.94 11.58
CA TRP A 76 -2.27 -3.80 11.86
C TRP A 76 -1.84 -2.35 12.02
N GLU A 77 -2.30 -1.46 11.15
CA GLU A 77 -2.01 -0.03 11.25
C GLU A 77 -2.45 0.56 12.59
N LYS A 78 -3.67 0.23 13.03
CA LYS A 78 -4.19 0.66 14.32
C LYS A 78 -3.36 0.13 15.50
N ALA A 79 -2.86 -1.10 15.39
CA ALA A 79 -2.08 -1.75 16.46
C ALA A 79 -0.61 -1.32 16.51
N ALA A 80 0.02 -1.06 15.35
CA ALA A 80 1.45 -0.79 15.22
C ALA A 80 1.85 0.67 15.55
N GLY A 81 0.88 1.56 15.72
CA GLY A 81 1.10 2.95 16.12
C GLY A 81 1.52 3.89 14.98
N SER A 82 2.13 5.02 15.32
CA SER A 82 2.27 6.15 14.40
C SER A 82 3.34 5.97 13.29
N GLN A 83 4.23 4.99 13.43
CA GLN A 83 5.35 4.75 12.51
C GLN A 83 5.01 3.77 11.38
N TYR A 84 3.85 3.11 11.43
CA TYR A 84 3.41 2.17 10.41
C TYR A 84 2.15 2.69 9.74
N ARG A 85 2.06 2.56 8.41
CA ARG A 85 0.85 2.84 7.64
C ARG A 85 0.56 1.71 6.66
N TYR A 86 -0.72 1.52 6.36
CA TYR A 86 -1.15 0.57 5.32
C TYR A 86 -2.08 1.27 4.34
N TYR A 87 -1.80 1.12 3.05
CA TYR A 87 -2.63 1.63 1.97
C TYR A 87 -2.94 0.56 0.95
N MET A 88 -4.20 0.45 0.59
CA MET A 88 -4.62 -0.22 -0.64
C MET A 88 -4.82 0.86 -1.70
N VAL A 89 -4.12 0.73 -2.82
CA VAL A 89 -4.07 1.74 -3.88
C VAL A 89 -4.67 1.16 -5.14
N PHE A 90 -5.71 1.82 -5.62
CA PHE A 90 -6.31 1.58 -6.93
C PHE A 90 -5.76 2.57 -7.95
N ASP A 91 -5.84 2.21 -9.21
CA ASP A 91 -5.77 3.18 -10.31
C ASP A 91 -6.81 4.31 -10.16
N ASP A 92 -6.61 5.43 -10.86
CA ASP A 92 -7.51 6.58 -10.81
C ASP A 92 -8.77 6.43 -11.70
N GLY A 93 -8.95 5.30 -12.39
CA GLY A 93 -10.01 5.13 -13.39
C GLY A 93 -11.40 4.84 -12.80
N GLN A 94 -11.48 4.46 -11.53
CA GLN A 94 -12.73 4.15 -10.82
C GLN A 94 -12.64 4.54 -9.34
N PRO A 95 -13.77 4.85 -8.67
CA PRO A 95 -13.77 5.09 -7.23
C PRO A 95 -13.19 3.89 -6.48
N PRO A 96 -12.26 4.06 -5.52
CA PRO A 96 -11.66 2.94 -4.81
C PRO A 96 -12.69 2.26 -3.86
N LEU A 97 -12.33 1.10 -3.31
CA LEU A 97 -13.07 0.55 -2.17
C LEU A 97 -13.06 1.54 -1.00
N GLU A 98 -14.11 1.53 -0.18
CA GLU A 98 -14.15 2.35 1.04
C GLU A 98 -12.92 2.07 1.92
N GLY A 99 -12.20 3.13 2.31
CA GLY A 99 -10.95 3.03 3.08
C GLY A 99 -9.69 2.76 2.26
N ALA A 100 -9.80 2.57 0.95
CA ALA A 100 -8.68 2.55 0.00
C ALA A 100 -8.52 3.91 -0.70
N LEU A 101 -7.42 4.08 -1.45
CA LEU A 101 -7.08 5.32 -2.13
C LEU A 101 -6.93 5.09 -3.63
N THR A 102 -7.08 6.14 -4.42
CA THR A 102 -6.54 6.16 -5.78
C THR A 102 -5.05 6.49 -5.77
N LEU A 103 -4.34 6.22 -6.87
CA LEU A 103 -2.92 6.54 -7.02
C LEU A 103 -2.64 8.02 -6.72
N ASN A 104 -3.35 8.95 -7.35
CA ASN A 104 -3.13 10.38 -7.10
C ASN A 104 -3.32 10.75 -5.62
N SER A 105 -4.40 10.27 -5.00
CA SER A 105 -4.68 10.53 -3.58
C SER A 105 -3.59 9.97 -2.66
N PHE A 106 -3.07 8.78 -3.00
CA PHE A 106 -1.98 8.15 -2.27
C PHE A 106 -0.67 8.95 -2.39
N ILE A 107 -0.32 9.44 -3.57
CA ILE A 107 0.88 10.26 -3.78
C ILE A 107 0.82 11.57 -3.00
N GLU A 108 -0.32 12.25 -2.97
CA GLU A 108 -0.49 13.47 -2.17
C GLU A 108 -0.32 13.20 -0.67
N ILE A 109 -0.91 12.11 -0.15
CA ILE A 109 -0.69 11.70 1.25
C ILE A 109 0.79 11.39 1.51
N LEU A 110 1.46 10.69 0.60
CA LEU A 110 2.87 10.36 0.79
C LEU A 110 3.75 11.60 0.92
N LYS A 111 3.49 12.69 0.20
CA LYS A 111 4.27 13.94 0.27
C LYS A 111 4.23 14.60 1.66
N GLU A 112 3.16 14.37 2.41
CA GLU A 112 2.91 14.95 3.74
C GLU A 112 3.43 14.07 4.90
N LEU A 113 3.93 12.87 4.63
CA LEU A 113 4.47 11.92 5.63
C LEU A 113 5.99 12.05 5.87
#